data_AF-D4YLH1-F1
#
_entry.id   AF-D4YLH1-F1
#
_cell.length_a   1.000
_cell.length_b   1.000
_cell.length_c   1.000
_cell.angle_alpha   90.00
_cell.angle_beta   90.00
_cell.angle_gamma   90.00
#
_symmetry.space_group_name_H-M   'P 1'
#
loop_
_entity.id
_entity.type
_entity.pdbx_description
1 polymer ?
#
loop_
_entity_poly.entity_id
_entity_poly.type
_entity_poly.pdbx_seq_one_letter_code
_entity_poly.pdbx_strand_id
1 'polypeptide(L)'
;MVKYPWAEPAFGFDDDPKERADQLRPIHTSAVRHGAHGRANGPRPRPVIEASWQRVRKAGVRQGTPDPQINPDSVPEAFDGIQETHAIDAKALIDFITHAFAPALANSQLVGVLALEGSHVAMRFGSRSAIAHADSIGMVPGALWSETGVGTNAIGITALTGRPTQVHGPEHWCVDQHDWSCSAAPVRNPATGRPIAVLDVSGPVSQSHPAVLGLVQSVASQVELMMEVEHRRRLDALRVKVLPQFQHSGGPLILCDRNGWVLGAIGVEAPDKLDLNAVNDEAVHLVPGIGPASLTVNDDVVVVTPLEQAVNRAEYVLNPVTNELRFVDNNGESVFSLSPRHCAILLCLMHATRPLDVHDIAREVWRSAEVSPVTVRAEMSRLRKRFPHLVSEAPYRVLSTVHIG
;
A
#
# COMPACT_ATOMS: atom_id res chain seq x y z
N MET A 1 -11.06 8.53 -15.59
CA MET A 1 -11.28 7.17 -15.08
C MET A 1 -11.08 7.22 -13.57
N VAL A 2 -12.11 6.94 -12.76
CA VAL A 2 -12.07 7.12 -11.29
C VAL A 2 -11.08 6.12 -10.69
N LYS A 3 -10.00 6.60 -10.04
CA LYS A 3 -8.96 5.77 -9.40
C LYS A 3 -9.49 4.88 -8.24
N TYR A 4 -10.76 5.06 -7.82
CA TYR A 4 -11.32 4.47 -6.60
C TYR A 4 -12.78 3.98 -6.76
N PRO A 5 -13.02 2.73 -7.18
CA PRO A 5 -14.35 2.12 -7.13
C PRO A 5 -14.81 1.69 -5.71
N TRP A 6 -13.96 1.85 -4.69
CA TRP A 6 -14.04 1.09 -3.43
C TRP A 6 -13.87 1.97 -2.17
N ALA A 7 -14.54 3.12 -2.13
CA ALA A 7 -14.65 3.89 -0.89
C ALA A 7 -15.61 3.20 0.09
N GLU A 8 -15.38 3.34 1.39
CA GLU A 8 -16.21 2.76 2.46
C GLU A 8 -16.97 3.86 3.23
N PRO A 9 -17.97 4.54 2.61
CA PRO A 9 -18.77 5.55 3.30
C PRO A 9 -19.60 4.93 4.42
N ALA A 10 -19.87 5.69 5.48
CA ALA A 10 -20.70 5.24 6.61
C ALA A 10 -22.19 5.56 6.41
N PHE A 11 -22.48 6.57 5.58
CA PHE A 11 -23.82 7.06 5.24
C PHE A 11 -23.81 7.82 3.89
N GLY A 12 -24.99 7.96 3.27
CA GLY A 12 -25.22 8.61 1.98
C GLY A 12 -25.79 10.03 2.09
N PHE A 13 -26.05 10.66 0.94
CA PHE A 13 -26.55 12.05 0.84
C PHE A 13 -27.93 12.29 1.45
N ASP A 14 -28.76 11.25 1.50
CA ASP A 14 -30.13 11.33 2.03
C ASP A 14 -30.21 10.99 3.52
N ASP A 15 -29.09 10.60 4.16
CA ASP A 15 -29.05 10.22 5.57
C ASP A 15 -28.79 11.45 6.46
N ASP A 16 -29.53 11.58 7.57
CA ASP A 16 -29.17 12.51 8.64
C ASP A 16 -28.03 11.90 9.48
N PRO A 17 -26.87 12.60 9.62
CA PRO A 17 -25.74 12.05 10.33
C PRO A 17 -25.99 11.79 11.83
N LYS A 18 -26.84 12.58 12.50
CA LYS A 18 -27.14 12.35 13.92
C LYS A 18 -28.02 11.12 14.09
N GLU A 19 -29.07 11.02 13.28
CA GLU A 19 -29.93 9.84 13.27
C GLU A 19 -29.13 8.57 12.96
N ARG A 20 -28.17 8.66 12.02
CA ARG A 20 -27.26 7.57 11.71
C ARG A 20 -26.43 7.15 12.93
N ALA A 21 -25.82 8.09 13.64
CA ALA A 21 -25.07 7.80 14.86
C ALA A 21 -25.94 7.10 15.91
N ASP A 22 -27.20 7.54 16.08
CA ASP A 22 -28.13 6.94 17.04
C ASP A 22 -28.54 5.51 16.66
N GLN A 23 -28.73 5.23 15.36
CA GLN A 23 -28.98 3.88 14.85
C GLN A 23 -27.81 2.91 15.08
N LEU A 24 -26.57 3.42 15.14
CA LEU A 24 -25.36 2.62 15.35
C LEU A 24 -25.12 2.24 16.83
N ARG A 25 -25.62 3.03 17.78
CA ARG A 25 -25.47 2.76 19.23
C ARG A 25 -25.90 1.34 19.65
N PRO A 26 -27.09 0.83 19.28
CA PRO A 26 -27.50 -0.53 19.65
C PRO A 26 -26.63 -1.61 18.98
N ILE A 27 -26.10 -1.35 17.78
CA ILE A 27 -25.22 -2.28 17.06
C ILE A 27 -23.90 -2.43 17.80
N HIS A 28 -23.28 -1.32 18.20
CA HIS A 28 -22.07 -1.31 19.03
C HIS A 28 -22.29 -2.04 20.34
N THR A 29 -23.35 -1.69 21.08
CA THR A 29 -23.69 -2.31 22.37
C THR A 29 -23.84 -3.82 22.25
N SER A 30 -24.49 -4.30 21.18
CA SER A 30 -24.67 -5.73 20.90
C SER A 30 -23.33 -6.41 20.60
N ALA A 31 -22.50 -5.82 19.74
CA ALA A 31 -21.21 -6.39 19.35
C ALA A 31 -20.20 -6.44 20.51
N VAL A 32 -20.26 -5.47 21.43
CA VAL A 32 -19.46 -5.47 22.65
C VAL A 32 -19.88 -6.59 23.60
N ARG A 33 -21.19 -6.76 23.84
CA ARG A 33 -21.73 -7.73 24.81
C ARG A 33 -21.64 -9.17 24.33
N HIS A 34 -21.81 -9.41 23.04
CA HIS A 34 -21.99 -10.76 22.47
C HIS A 34 -20.90 -11.13 21.44
N GLY A 35 -19.93 -10.24 21.22
CA GLY A 35 -18.97 -10.33 20.14
C GLY A 35 -19.53 -9.89 18.79
N ALA A 36 -18.65 -9.72 17.79
CA ALA A 36 -19.01 -9.27 16.44
C ALA A 36 -20.12 -10.10 15.74
N HIS A 37 -20.32 -11.34 16.20
CA HIS A 37 -21.41 -12.23 15.76
C HIS A 37 -22.62 -12.16 16.69
N GLY A 38 -22.91 -10.99 17.27
CA GLY A 38 -24.05 -10.77 18.17
C GLY A 38 -25.31 -11.44 17.64
N ARG A 39 -26.18 -11.93 18.55
CA ARG A 39 -27.38 -12.78 18.31
C ARG A 39 -27.71 -12.93 16.82
N ALA A 40 -27.68 -14.16 16.29
CA ALA A 40 -27.76 -14.51 14.86
C ALA A 40 -28.68 -13.66 13.94
N ASN A 41 -29.70 -12.98 14.48
CA ASN A 41 -30.69 -12.13 13.78
C ASN A 41 -30.68 -10.62 14.17
N GLY A 42 -29.62 -10.09 14.79
CA GLY A 42 -29.50 -8.66 15.12
C GLY A 42 -28.88 -7.81 14.00
N PRO A 43 -29.08 -6.48 13.99
CA PRO A 43 -28.41 -5.58 13.05
C PRO A 43 -26.88 -5.66 13.22
N ARG A 44 -26.16 -5.77 12.10
CA ARG A 44 -24.70 -5.96 12.08
C ARG A 44 -23.98 -4.69 11.65
N PRO A 45 -22.74 -4.46 12.14
CA PRO A 45 -21.90 -3.39 11.61
C PRO A 45 -21.53 -3.66 10.15
N ARG A 46 -21.08 -2.62 9.43
CA ARG A 46 -20.53 -2.78 8.08
C ARG A 46 -19.34 -3.75 8.11
N PRO A 47 -19.07 -4.52 7.04
CA PRO A 47 -17.98 -5.51 7.03
C PRO A 47 -16.59 -4.95 7.41
N VAL A 48 -16.26 -3.74 6.95
CA VAL A 48 -15.00 -3.06 7.29
C VAL A 48 -14.88 -2.78 8.80
N ILE A 49 -15.98 -2.37 9.42
CA ILE A 49 -16.08 -2.09 10.86
C ILE A 49 -16.06 -3.39 11.67
N GLU A 50 -16.79 -4.42 11.23
CA GLU A 50 -16.76 -5.73 11.87
C GLU A 50 -15.34 -6.30 11.91
N ALA A 51 -14.64 -6.26 10.79
CA ALA A 51 -13.25 -6.72 10.70
C ALA A 51 -12.32 -5.92 11.60
N SER A 52 -12.51 -4.60 11.69
CA SER A 52 -11.78 -3.73 12.62
C SER A 52 -12.03 -4.10 14.07
N TRP A 53 -13.30 -4.21 14.49
CA TRP A 53 -13.67 -4.59 15.86
C TRP A 53 -13.10 -5.94 16.25
N GLN A 54 -13.03 -6.91 15.32
CA GLN A 54 -12.38 -8.19 15.58
C GLN A 54 -10.88 -8.04 15.87
N ARG A 55 -10.15 -7.22 15.11
CA ARG A 55 -8.72 -6.93 15.32
C ARG A 55 -8.49 -6.20 16.64
N VAL A 56 -9.23 -5.13 16.87
CA VAL A 56 -9.14 -4.29 18.08
C VAL A 56 -9.44 -5.09 19.34
N ARG A 57 -10.48 -5.94 19.31
CA ARG A 57 -10.80 -6.85 20.40
C ARG A 57 -9.70 -7.87 20.65
N LYS A 58 -9.11 -8.44 19.58
CA LYS A 58 -7.97 -9.37 19.69
C LYS A 58 -6.75 -8.69 20.32
N ALA A 59 -6.55 -7.40 20.07
CA ALA A 59 -5.49 -6.59 20.65
C ALA A 59 -5.78 -6.15 22.10
N GLY A 60 -6.99 -6.37 22.64
CA GLY A 60 -7.31 -6.05 24.03
C GLY A 60 -7.53 -4.57 24.31
N VAL A 61 -7.82 -3.76 23.28
CA VAL A 61 -8.04 -2.31 23.43
C VAL A 61 -9.31 -2.06 24.26
N ARG A 62 -9.21 -1.15 25.23
CA ARG A 62 -10.34 -0.75 26.09
C ARG A 62 -11.28 0.19 25.34
N GLN A 63 -12.56 0.19 25.72
CA GLN A 63 -13.61 1.00 25.07
C GLN A 63 -13.82 2.38 25.72
N GLY A 64 -12.98 2.77 26.69
CA GLY A 64 -13.07 4.07 27.36
C GLY A 64 -12.38 5.18 26.55
N THR A 65 -11.86 6.18 27.24
CA THR A 65 -11.03 7.23 26.63
C THR A 65 -9.82 6.62 25.92
N PRO A 66 -9.54 7.02 24.67
CA PRO A 66 -8.31 6.65 23.99
C PRO A 66 -7.08 7.12 24.77
N ASP A 67 -6.05 6.29 24.81
CA ASP A 67 -4.76 6.61 25.44
C ASP A 67 -3.63 6.29 24.44
N PRO A 68 -3.44 7.14 23.42
CA PRO A 68 -2.43 6.90 22.39
C PRO A 68 -1.02 6.99 22.98
N GLN A 69 -0.15 6.11 22.53
CA GLN A 69 1.30 6.31 22.72
C GLN A 69 1.72 7.57 21.97
N ILE A 70 2.51 8.42 22.62
CA ILE A 70 3.01 9.67 22.03
C ILE A 70 4.52 9.57 21.91
N ASN A 71 5.02 9.67 20.68
CA ASN A 71 6.44 9.84 20.40
C ASN A 71 6.65 11.23 19.76
N PRO A 72 7.17 12.23 20.50
CA PRO A 72 7.41 13.56 19.95
C PRO A 72 8.40 13.58 18.77
N ASP A 73 9.38 12.68 18.79
CA ASP A 73 10.43 12.58 17.77
C ASP A 73 9.89 11.99 16.46
N SER A 74 8.77 11.26 16.52
CA SER A 74 8.15 10.65 15.32
C SER A 74 7.70 11.68 14.28
N VAL A 75 7.46 12.94 14.66
CA VAL A 75 7.02 13.97 13.70
C VAL A 75 8.17 14.49 12.86
N PRO A 76 9.27 15.02 13.43
CA PRO A 76 10.47 15.35 12.66
C PRO A 76 10.99 14.17 11.85
N GLU A 77 11.14 13.00 12.47
CA GLU A 77 11.66 11.79 11.80
C GLU A 77 10.81 11.39 10.59
N ALA A 78 9.49 11.50 10.68
CA ALA A 78 8.61 11.14 9.57
C ALA A 78 8.66 12.17 8.43
N PHE A 79 8.79 13.47 8.72
CA PHE A 79 8.94 14.48 7.68
C PHE A 79 10.33 14.41 7.02
N ASP A 80 11.38 14.20 7.79
CA ASP A 80 12.73 13.96 7.28
C ASP A 80 12.75 12.70 6.40
N GLY A 81 12.14 11.61 6.87
CA GLY A 81 12.00 10.37 6.10
C GLY A 81 11.23 10.56 4.78
N ILE A 82 10.18 11.37 4.75
CA ILE A 82 9.48 11.72 3.50
C ILE A 82 10.37 12.53 2.56
N GLN A 83 11.11 13.51 3.09
CA GLN A 83 12.00 14.32 2.28
C GLN A 83 13.14 13.47 1.69
N GLU A 84 13.74 12.59 2.50
CA GLU A 84 14.81 11.69 2.06
C GLU A 84 14.31 10.63 1.08
N THR A 85 13.18 9.99 1.37
CA THR A 85 12.67 8.86 0.57
C THR A 85 11.91 9.31 -0.67
N HIS A 86 11.23 10.45 -0.60
CA HIS A 86 10.30 10.90 -1.64
C HIS A 86 10.66 12.25 -2.25
N ALA A 87 11.73 12.90 -1.78
CA ALA A 87 12.19 14.20 -2.30
C ALA A 87 11.16 15.32 -2.18
N ILE A 88 10.19 15.18 -1.29
CA ILE A 88 9.13 16.16 -1.13
C ILE A 88 9.52 17.11 -0.01
N ASP A 89 9.54 18.39 -0.33
CA ASP A 89 9.67 19.43 0.69
C ASP A 89 8.46 19.37 1.63
N ALA A 90 8.73 19.06 2.90
CA ALA A 90 7.71 18.89 3.92
C ALA A 90 6.84 20.16 4.04
N LYS A 91 7.46 21.34 3.94
CA LYS A 91 6.74 22.62 4.02
C LYS A 91 5.76 22.80 2.86
N ALA A 92 6.17 22.53 1.63
CA ALA A 92 5.31 22.60 0.45
C ALA A 92 4.12 21.64 0.56
N LEU A 93 4.34 20.43 1.08
CA LEU A 93 3.27 19.45 1.34
C LEU A 93 2.27 19.97 2.38
N ILE A 94 2.77 20.46 3.52
CA ILE A 94 1.98 21.04 4.61
C ILE A 94 1.14 22.23 4.08
N ASP A 95 1.78 23.15 3.36
CA ASP A 95 1.13 24.32 2.78
C ASP A 95 0.03 23.88 1.80
N PHE A 96 0.33 22.96 0.88
CA PHE A 96 -0.64 22.46 -0.08
C PHE A 96 -1.88 21.87 0.60
N ILE A 97 -1.68 20.93 1.55
CA ILE A 97 -2.79 20.26 2.25
C ILE A 97 -3.64 21.29 3.01
N THR A 98 -2.99 22.20 3.74
CA THR A 98 -3.68 23.21 4.54
C THR A 98 -4.55 24.12 3.66
N HIS A 99 -4.02 24.57 2.52
CA HIS A 99 -4.76 25.41 1.58
C HIS A 99 -5.90 24.64 0.89
N ALA A 100 -5.67 23.38 0.51
CA ALA A 100 -6.68 22.56 -0.17
C ALA A 100 -7.93 22.30 0.69
N PHE A 101 -7.75 22.16 2.00
CA PHE A 101 -8.85 21.94 2.95
C PHE A 101 -9.41 23.23 3.57
N ALA A 102 -8.73 24.36 3.48
CA ALA A 102 -9.13 25.61 4.12
C ALA A 102 -10.61 25.98 3.90
N PRO A 103 -11.19 25.88 2.68
CA PRO A 103 -12.59 26.21 2.46
C PRO A 103 -13.57 25.30 3.21
N ALA A 104 -13.24 24.01 3.34
CA ALA A 104 -14.12 23.03 3.99
C ALA A 104 -14.03 23.07 5.52
N LEU A 105 -12.88 23.50 6.05
CA LEU A 105 -12.67 23.62 7.49
C LEU A 105 -13.05 25.01 8.03
N ALA A 106 -13.11 26.02 7.16
CA ALA A 106 -13.48 27.39 7.53
C ALA A 106 -14.81 27.43 8.28
N ASN A 107 -14.81 28.11 9.45
CA ASN A 107 -15.99 28.28 10.29
C ASN A 107 -16.66 26.97 10.75
N SER A 108 -15.94 25.85 10.76
CA SER A 108 -16.42 24.55 11.23
C SER A 108 -15.68 24.08 12.48
N GLN A 109 -16.18 23.01 13.10
CA GLN A 109 -15.47 22.25 14.13
C GLN A 109 -14.78 21.00 13.55
N LEU A 110 -14.55 20.98 12.23
CA LEU A 110 -13.78 19.94 11.59
C LEU A 110 -12.27 20.23 11.73
N VAL A 111 -11.50 19.19 12.00
CA VAL A 111 -10.04 19.18 12.04
C VAL A 111 -9.53 18.35 10.88
N GLY A 112 -8.60 18.91 10.11
CA GLY A 112 -7.80 18.17 9.15
C GLY A 112 -6.56 17.60 9.82
N VAL A 113 -6.21 16.38 9.46
CA VAL A 113 -5.11 15.61 10.06
C VAL A 113 -4.31 14.96 8.94
N LEU A 114 -2.98 15.04 9.05
CA LEU A 114 -2.06 14.20 8.29
C LEU A 114 -1.40 13.24 9.25
N ALA A 115 -1.61 11.95 9.04
CA ALA A 115 -0.89 10.90 9.74
C ALA A 115 0.11 10.25 8.78
N LEU A 116 1.35 10.09 9.20
CA LEU A 116 2.41 9.50 8.38
C LEU A 116 2.53 7.99 8.62
N GLU A 117 3.55 7.36 8.06
CA GLU A 117 3.76 5.92 8.15
C GLU A 117 3.67 5.42 9.60
N GLY A 118 2.99 4.29 9.79
CA GLY A 118 2.65 3.78 11.13
C GLY A 118 1.46 4.46 11.81
N SER A 119 0.74 5.39 11.17
CA SER A 119 -0.41 6.10 11.73
C SER A 119 -0.07 7.09 12.85
N HIS A 120 1.13 7.65 12.86
CA HIS A 120 1.49 8.76 13.76
C HIS A 120 0.92 10.06 13.23
N VAL A 121 0.21 10.81 14.07
CA VAL A 121 -0.29 12.15 13.73
C VAL A 121 0.92 13.08 13.55
N ALA A 122 1.12 13.59 12.34
CA ALA A 122 2.23 14.50 12.04
C ALA A 122 1.81 15.97 12.14
N MET A 123 0.61 16.29 11.68
CA MET A 123 0.07 17.65 11.78
C MET A 123 -1.45 17.64 11.88
N ARG A 124 -1.97 18.74 12.43
CA ARG A 124 -3.40 19.04 12.55
C ARG A 124 -3.64 20.48 12.17
N PHE A 125 -4.77 20.76 11.53
CA PHE A 125 -5.12 22.11 11.10
C PHE A 125 -6.64 22.28 11.11
N GLY A 126 -7.10 23.49 11.43
CA GLY A 126 -8.52 23.79 11.62
C GLY A 126 -8.72 24.96 12.56
N SER A 127 -9.97 25.18 12.99
CA SER A 127 -10.28 26.21 13.99
C SER A 127 -9.71 25.84 15.37
N ARG A 128 -9.51 26.85 16.24
CA ARG A 128 -9.03 26.61 17.62
C ARG A 128 -9.93 25.64 18.40
N SER A 129 -11.24 25.71 18.20
CA SER A 129 -12.20 24.78 18.82
C SER A 129 -12.07 23.36 18.27
N ALA A 130 -11.82 23.19 16.97
CA ALA A 130 -11.58 21.87 16.38
C ALA A 130 -10.30 21.22 16.93
N ILE A 131 -9.21 22.00 17.06
CA ILE A 131 -7.96 21.53 17.66
C ILE A 131 -8.15 21.16 19.13
N ALA A 132 -8.84 22.00 19.91
CA ALA A 132 -9.13 21.70 21.32
C ALA A 132 -9.99 20.44 21.50
N HIS A 133 -10.93 20.21 20.58
CA HIS A 133 -11.72 18.97 20.57
C HIS A 133 -10.83 17.75 20.25
N ALA A 134 -9.91 17.87 19.29
CA ALA A 134 -8.95 16.81 18.99
C ALA A 134 -8.01 16.52 20.18
N ASP A 135 -7.61 17.55 20.93
CA ASP A 135 -6.81 17.39 22.16
C ASP A 135 -7.55 16.58 23.22
N SER A 136 -8.89 16.69 23.33
CA SER A 136 -9.66 15.99 24.35
C SER A 136 -9.69 14.47 24.20
N ILE A 137 -9.32 13.95 23.02
CA ILE A 137 -9.19 12.51 22.74
C ILE A 137 -7.73 12.08 22.52
N GLY A 138 -6.77 12.93 22.86
CA GLY A 138 -5.34 12.65 22.69
C GLY A 138 -4.87 12.65 21.22
N MET A 139 -5.63 13.22 20.30
CA MET A 139 -5.22 13.37 18.90
C MET A 139 -4.27 14.55 18.76
N VAL A 140 -3.02 14.36 19.18
CA VAL A 140 -1.95 15.37 19.16
C VAL A 140 -0.79 14.94 18.25
N PRO A 141 0.06 15.86 17.76
CA PRO A 141 1.26 15.47 17.01
C PRO A 141 2.12 14.48 17.80
N GLY A 142 2.60 13.43 17.11
CA GLY A 142 3.34 12.32 17.68
C GLY A 142 2.47 11.20 18.26
N ALA A 143 1.16 11.38 18.37
CA ALA A 143 0.25 10.34 18.84
C ALA A 143 0.07 9.23 17.80
N LEU A 144 0.19 7.97 18.23
CA LEU A 144 -0.04 6.78 17.41
C LEU A 144 -1.53 6.44 17.33
N TRP A 145 -2.14 6.67 16.17
CA TRP A 145 -3.57 6.45 15.88
C TRP A 145 -3.88 5.11 15.18
N SER A 146 -3.07 4.09 15.47
CA SER A 146 -3.32 2.73 14.97
C SER A 146 -4.55 2.08 15.63
N GLU A 147 -5.18 1.11 14.95
CA GLU A 147 -6.31 0.36 15.52
C GLU A 147 -5.96 -0.31 16.85
N THR A 148 -4.73 -0.80 16.97
CA THR A 148 -4.22 -1.47 18.18
C THR A 148 -3.91 -0.49 19.30
N GLY A 149 -3.71 0.80 19.00
CA GLY A 149 -3.44 1.84 19.99
C GLY A 149 -4.71 2.47 20.54
N VAL A 150 -5.59 2.97 19.65
CA VAL A 150 -6.75 3.82 20.03
C VAL A 150 -8.09 3.24 19.60
N GLY A 151 -8.11 1.97 19.17
CA GLY A 151 -9.30 1.30 18.70
C GLY A 151 -9.70 1.71 17.29
N THR A 152 -10.86 1.24 16.86
CA THR A 152 -11.38 1.47 15.51
C THR A 152 -11.54 2.96 15.23
N ASN A 153 -10.81 3.43 14.22
CA ASN A 153 -10.81 4.81 13.76
C ASN A 153 -10.46 4.84 12.26
N ALA A 154 -10.77 5.95 11.58
CA ALA A 154 -10.60 6.05 10.13
C ALA A 154 -9.13 6.04 9.69
N ILE A 155 -8.21 6.64 10.46
CA ILE A 155 -6.76 6.67 10.18
C ILE A 155 -6.22 5.25 10.14
N GLY A 156 -6.45 4.47 11.21
CA GLY A 156 -5.95 3.10 11.35
C GLY A 156 -6.52 2.14 10.30
N ILE A 157 -7.84 2.19 10.05
CA ILE A 157 -8.44 1.36 8.99
C ILE A 157 -7.87 1.72 7.62
N THR A 158 -7.75 3.01 7.31
CA THR A 158 -7.27 3.47 6.01
C THR A 158 -5.81 3.11 5.79
N ALA A 159 -4.96 3.23 6.81
CA ALA A 159 -3.56 2.81 6.76
C ALA A 159 -3.42 1.32 6.44
N LEU A 160 -4.26 0.47 7.05
CA LEU A 160 -4.21 -0.98 6.87
C LEU A 160 -4.82 -1.46 5.55
N THR A 161 -5.97 -0.89 5.16
CA THR A 161 -6.71 -1.32 3.97
C THR A 161 -6.23 -0.65 2.70
N GLY A 162 -5.59 0.51 2.81
CA GLY A 162 -5.28 1.39 1.69
C GLY A 162 -6.54 1.89 0.96
N ARG A 163 -7.69 1.96 1.64
CA ARG A 163 -8.95 2.40 1.04
C ARG A 163 -9.50 3.64 1.75
N PRO A 164 -10.04 4.62 1.00
CA PRO A 164 -10.79 5.71 1.61
C PRO A 164 -11.93 5.17 2.47
N THR A 165 -11.93 5.54 3.75
CA THR A 165 -12.85 4.98 4.74
C THR A 165 -13.44 6.09 5.60
N GLN A 166 -14.75 6.02 5.84
CA GLN A 166 -15.41 6.80 6.86
C GLN A 166 -15.74 5.92 8.07
N VAL A 167 -15.50 6.45 9.28
CA VAL A 167 -15.90 5.84 10.55
C VAL A 167 -16.76 6.85 11.27
N HIS A 168 -17.99 6.47 11.60
CA HIS A 168 -18.99 7.39 12.07
C HIS A 168 -19.60 6.97 13.42
N GLY A 169 -19.54 7.88 14.39
CA GLY A 169 -20.14 7.73 15.70
C GLY A 169 -19.79 6.40 16.37
N PRO A 170 -20.78 5.60 16.83
CA PRO A 170 -20.57 4.28 17.43
C PRO A 170 -19.96 3.20 16.53
N GLU A 171 -19.50 3.52 15.32
CA GLU A 171 -18.55 2.65 14.60
C GLU A 171 -17.15 2.67 15.22
N HIS A 172 -16.80 3.75 15.93
CA HIS A 172 -15.59 3.80 16.73
C HIS A 172 -15.65 2.76 17.85
N TRP A 173 -14.50 2.19 18.21
CA TRP A 173 -14.46 1.21 19.29
C TRP A 173 -14.61 1.86 20.67
N CYS A 174 -13.95 3.00 20.86
CA CYS A 174 -13.97 3.77 22.09
C CYS A 174 -15.21 4.65 22.19
N VAL A 175 -15.89 4.59 23.33
CA VAL A 175 -17.16 5.30 23.58
C VAL A 175 -16.98 6.82 23.53
N ASP A 176 -15.84 7.33 23.99
CA ASP A 176 -15.54 8.78 23.96
C ASP A 176 -15.31 9.30 22.53
N GLN A 177 -15.19 8.41 21.55
CA GLN A 177 -15.13 8.75 20.12
C GLN A 177 -16.53 8.67 19.45
N HIS A 178 -17.61 8.32 20.16
CA HIS A 178 -18.94 8.16 19.55
C HIS A 178 -19.58 9.47 19.07
N ASP A 179 -19.08 10.62 19.52
CA ASP A 179 -19.50 11.94 19.03
C ASP A 179 -18.69 12.40 17.81
N TRP A 180 -17.78 11.56 17.31
CA TRP A 180 -16.91 11.86 16.17
C TRP A 180 -17.35 11.19 14.88
N SER A 181 -17.10 11.88 13.77
CA SER A 181 -17.13 11.33 12.42
C SER A 181 -15.79 11.63 11.75
N CYS A 182 -15.13 10.58 11.26
CA CYS A 182 -13.81 10.65 10.68
C CYS A 182 -13.86 10.15 9.24
N SER A 183 -13.26 10.87 8.30
CA SER A 183 -13.19 10.49 6.89
C SER A 183 -11.74 10.55 6.43
N ALA A 184 -11.19 9.41 6.06
CA ALA A 184 -9.78 9.28 5.75
C ALA A 184 -9.53 8.74 4.34
N ALA A 185 -8.42 9.13 3.72
CA ALA A 185 -7.93 8.58 2.47
C ALA A 185 -6.41 8.42 2.50
N PRO A 186 -5.86 7.34 1.90
CA PRO A 186 -4.43 7.13 1.86
C PRO A 186 -3.79 8.06 0.83
N VAL A 187 -2.58 8.52 1.12
CA VAL A 187 -1.67 9.11 0.14
C VAL A 187 -0.64 8.06 -0.20
N ARG A 188 -0.52 7.71 -1.48
CA ARG A 188 0.41 6.69 -1.95
C ARG A 188 1.65 7.31 -2.57
N ASN A 189 2.77 6.65 -2.38
CA ASN A 189 3.97 6.95 -3.14
C ASN A 189 3.68 6.66 -4.64
N PRO A 190 3.82 7.64 -5.55
CA PRO A 190 3.53 7.45 -6.97
C PRO A 190 4.51 6.47 -7.63
N ALA A 191 5.73 6.35 -7.11
CA ALA A 191 6.71 5.39 -7.59
C ALA A 191 6.32 3.95 -7.21
N THR A 192 5.99 3.69 -5.95
CA THR A 192 5.82 2.30 -5.45
C THR A 192 4.36 1.85 -5.35
N GLY A 193 3.41 2.77 -5.36
CA GLY A 193 1.99 2.53 -5.11
C GLY A 193 1.64 2.22 -3.64
N ARG A 194 2.64 2.17 -2.75
CA ARG A 194 2.44 1.89 -1.32
C ARG A 194 1.86 3.14 -0.61
N PRO A 195 0.89 2.99 0.32
CA PRO A 195 0.48 4.08 1.19
C PRO A 195 1.66 4.55 2.05
N ILE A 196 1.88 5.85 2.13
CA ILE A 196 2.95 6.47 2.93
C ILE A 196 2.39 7.44 3.98
N ALA A 197 1.13 7.84 3.82
CA ALA A 197 0.42 8.70 4.74
C ALA A 197 -1.08 8.48 4.62
N VAL A 198 -1.82 9.04 5.57
CA VAL A 198 -3.28 9.11 5.59
C VAL A 198 -3.67 10.56 5.83
N LEU A 199 -4.49 11.11 4.94
CA LEU A 199 -5.21 12.35 5.17
C LEU A 199 -6.54 12.01 5.81
N ASP A 200 -6.91 12.74 6.85
CA ASP A 200 -8.17 12.57 7.55
C ASP A 200 -8.82 13.93 7.82
N VAL A 201 -10.14 13.96 7.76
CA VAL A 201 -10.95 15.05 8.29
C VAL A 201 -11.90 14.47 9.31
N SER A 202 -11.77 14.97 10.54
CA SER A 202 -12.50 14.52 11.72
C SER A 202 -13.30 15.66 12.33
N GLY A 203 -14.40 15.36 12.99
CA GLY A 203 -15.12 16.35 13.79
C GLY A 203 -16.44 15.81 14.34
N PRO A 204 -17.29 16.68 14.91
CA PRO A 204 -18.55 16.25 15.50
C PRO A 204 -19.47 15.57 14.49
N VAL A 205 -20.14 14.48 14.89
CA VAL A 205 -21.16 13.80 14.05
C VAL A 205 -22.20 14.79 13.50
N SER A 206 -22.56 15.80 14.30
CA SER A 206 -23.52 16.85 13.98
C SER A 206 -23.12 17.80 12.85
N GLN A 207 -21.83 17.83 12.48
CA GLN A 207 -21.29 18.65 11.40
C GLN A 207 -20.69 17.80 10.27
N SER A 208 -20.81 16.48 10.37
CA SER A 208 -20.34 15.59 9.32
C SER A 208 -21.25 15.68 8.09
N HIS A 209 -20.68 15.43 6.92
CA HIS A 209 -21.41 15.48 5.66
C HIS A 209 -20.91 14.36 4.73
N PRO A 210 -21.78 13.71 3.93
CA PRO A 210 -21.39 12.59 3.04
C PRO A 210 -20.29 12.95 2.04
N ALA A 211 -20.26 14.22 1.61
CA ALA A 211 -19.24 14.72 0.68
C ALA A 211 -17.81 14.80 1.26
N VAL A 212 -17.64 14.75 2.60
CA VAL A 212 -16.32 14.91 3.23
C VAL A 212 -15.36 13.79 2.80
N LEU A 213 -15.81 12.55 2.70
CA LEU A 213 -14.96 11.45 2.24
C LEU A 213 -14.47 11.66 0.80
N GLY A 214 -15.36 12.15 -0.09
CA GLY A 214 -15.00 12.49 -1.46
C GLY A 214 -14.00 13.65 -1.54
N LEU A 215 -14.14 14.65 -0.67
CA LEU A 215 -13.18 15.75 -0.56
C LEU A 215 -11.80 15.24 -0.13
N VAL A 216 -11.73 14.46 0.95
CA VAL A 216 -10.46 13.94 1.48
C VAL A 216 -9.76 13.06 0.44
N GLN A 217 -10.51 12.21 -0.26
CA GLN A 217 -10.00 11.41 -1.37
C GLN A 217 -9.50 12.27 -2.55
N SER A 218 -10.20 13.37 -2.86
CA SER A 218 -9.77 14.29 -3.91
C SER A 218 -8.46 14.97 -3.55
N VAL A 219 -8.34 15.50 -2.33
CA VAL A 219 -7.10 16.15 -1.88
C VAL A 219 -5.96 15.15 -1.83
N ALA A 220 -6.17 13.94 -1.31
CA ALA A 220 -5.15 12.88 -1.34
C ALA A 220 -4.66 12.58 -2.76
N SER A 221 -5.58 12.51 -3.73
CA SER A 221 -5.22 12.28 -5.14
C SER A 221 -4.45 13.44 -5.75
N GLN A 222 -4.70 14.67 -5.32
CA GLN A 222 -3.94 15.84 -5.77
C GLN A 222 -2.54 15.86 -5.15
N VAL A 223 -2.40 15.46 -3.88
CA VAL A 223 -1.08 15.24 -3.26
C VAL A 223 -0.31 14.20 -4.06
N GLU A 224 -0.90 13.03 -4.35
CA GLU A 224 -0.25 12.00 -5.16
C GLU A 224 0.20 12.52 -6.54
N LEU A 225 -0.63 13.34 -7.20
CA LEU A 225 -0.29 13.92 -8.50
C LEU A 225 0.86 14.94 -8.39
N MET A 226 0.85 15.78 -7.36
CA MET A 226 1.95 16.71 -7.07
C MET A 226 3.26 15.94 -6.89
N MET A 227 3.22 14.84 -6.12
CA MET A 227 4.38 13.96 -5.92
C MET A 227 4.84 13.31 -7.23
N GLU A 228 3.91 12.87 -8.08
CA GLU A 228 4.23 12.26 -9.38
C GLU A 228 4.93 13.26 -10.30
N VAL A 229 4.44 14.51 -10.35
CA VAL A 229 5.03 15.58 -11.15
C VAL A 229 6.45 15.90 -10.66
N GLU A 230 6.65 16.02 -9.35
CA GLU A 230 7.96 16.32 -8.78
C GLU A 230 8.94 15.17 -9.00
N HIS A 231 8.48 13.93 -8.79
CA HIS A 231 9.27 12.74 -9.08
C HIS A 231 9.74 12.71 -10.54
N ARG A 232 8.85 13.00 -11.50
CA ARG A 232 9.20 13.04 -12.92
C ARG A 232 10.22 14.14 -13.24
N ARG A 233 10.05 15.34 -12.67
CA ARG A 233 11.02 16.44 -12.81
C ARG A 233 12.41 16.04 -12.31
N ARG A 234 12.48 15.35 -11.16
CA ARG A 234 13.74 14.84 -10.61
C ARG A 234 14.36 13.77 -11.51
N LEU A 235 13.57 12.83 -12.03
CA LEU A 235 14.06 11.83 -12.98
C LEU A 235 14.65 12.49 -14.23
N ASP A 236 13.98 13.49 -14.79
CA ASP A 236 14.49 14.19 -15.97
C ASP A 236 15.76 14.99 -15.68
N ALA A 237 15.85 15.64 -14.51
CA ALA A 237 17.07 16.31 -14.06
C ALA A 237 18.25 15.33 -13.86
N LEU A 238 17.98 14.17 -13.26
CA LEU A 238 18.97 13.11 -13.08
C LEU A 238 19.43 12.54 -14.43
N ARG A 239 18.51 12.30 -15.37
CA ARG A 239 18.84 11.85 -16.74
C ARG A 239 19.84 12.78 -17.41
N VAL A 240 19.58 14.08 -17.39
CA VAL A 240 20.46 15.10 -17.99
C VAL A 240 21.84 15.11 -17.34
N LYS A 241 21.90 14.98 -16.00
CA LYS A 241 23.16 15.00 -15.24
C LYS A 241 24.00 13.74 -15.46
N VAL A 242 23.37 12.57 -15.49
CA VAL A 242 24.05 11.27 -15.34
C VAL A 242 24.34 10.61 -16.68
N LEU A 243 23.40 10.60 -17.63
CA LEU A 243 23.57 9.85 -18.89
C LEU A 243 24.87 10.19 -19.65
N PRO A 244 25.30 11.47 -19.76
CA PRO A 244 26.56 11.81 -20.44
C PRO A 244 27.80 11.13 -19.85
N GLN A 245 27.79 10.84 -18.54
CA GLN A 245 28.93 10.24 -17.83
C GLN A 245 29.13 8.76 -18.20
N PHE A 246 28.07 8.10 -18.67
CA PHE A 246 28.07 6.67 -18.99
C PHE A 246 28.06 6.39 -20.50
N GLN A 247 28.03 7.41 -21.37
CA GLN A 247 27.99 7.22 -22.83
C GLN A 247 29.12 6.35 -23.41
N HIS A 248 30.26 6.28 -22.72
CA HIS A 248 31.44 5.51 -23.13
C HIS A 248 31.66 4.24 -22.29
N SER A 249 30.64 3.78 -21.55
CA SER A 249 30.74 2.55 -20.79
C SER A 249 30.95 1.35 -21.71
N GLY A 250 31.97 0.53 -21.42
CA GLY A 250 32.37 -0.61 -22.26
C GLY A 250 31.50 -1.86 -22.17
N GLY A 251 30.34 -1.81 -21.51
CA GLY A 251 29.48 -2.97 -21.26
C GLY A 251 28.03 -2.61 -20.93
N PRO A 252 27.13 -3.60 -20.84
CA PRO A 252 25.71 -3.37 -20.61
C PRO A 252 25.47 -2.79 -19.21
N LEU A 253 24.62 -1.77 -19.11
CA LEU A 253 24.20 -1.21 -17.83
C LEU A 253 22.83 -0.55 -17.92
N ILE A 254 22.14 -0.48 -16.79
CA ILE A 254 20.88 0.23 -16.62
C ILE A 254 21.07 1.23 -15.48
N LEU A 255 20.65 2.46 -15.71
CA LEU A 255 20.64 3.53 -14.73
C LEU A 255 19.22 3.74 -14.28
N CYS A 256 18.97 3.73 -12.98
CA CYS A 256 17.66 3.99 -12.40
C CYS A 256 17.77 4.82 -11.13
N ASP A 257 16.66 5.39 -10.66
CA ASP A 257 16.62 5.98 -9.32
C ASP A 257 16.53 4.90 -8.23
N ARG A 258 16.59 5.30 -6.96
CA ARG A 258 16.44 4.39 -5.80
C ARG A 258 15.12 3.61 -5.77
N ASN A 259 14.08 4.10 -6.45
CA ASN A 259 12.79 3.42 -6.55
C ASN A 259 12.68 2.51 -7.78
N GLY A 260 13.75 2.40 -8.58
CA GLY A 260 13.85 1.56 -9.77
C GLY A 260 13.37 2.20 -11.07
N TRP A 261 12.99 3.48 -11.10
CA TRP A 261 12.61 4.14 -12.35
C TRP A 261 13.80 4.35 -13.26
N VAL A 262 13.71 3.83 -14.47
CA VAL A 262 14.84 3.80 -15.40
C VAL A 262 15.09 5.19 -15.99
N LEU A 263 16.30 5.69 -15.74
CA LEU A 263 16.85 6.92 -16.31
C LEU A 263 17.30 6.65 -17.75
N GLY A 264 17.96 5.51 -17.99
CA GLY A 264 18.35 5.03 -19.31
C GLY A 264 19.10 3.70 -19.23
N ALA A 265 19.31 3.07 -20.38
CA ALA A 265 20.04 1.82 -20.51
C ALA A 265 21.03 1.88 -21.67
N ILE A 266 22.16 1.19 -21.54
CA ILE A 266 23.22 1.11 -22.53
C ILE A 266 23.49 -0.37 -22.79
N GLY A 267 23.44 -0.80 -24.05
CA GLY A 267 23.75 -2.17 -24.45
C GLY A 267 22.76 -3.25 -23.95
N VAL A 268 21.64 -2.85 -23.34
CA VAL A 268 20.60 -3.76 -22.82
C VAL A 268 19.23 -3.09 -22.92
N GLU A 269 18.18 -3.87 -23.17
CA GLU A 269 16.81 -3.38 -23.06
C GLU A 269 16.37 -3.38 -21.59
N ALA A 270 15.67 -2.32 -21.17
CA ALA A 270 15.16 -2.18 -19.82
C ALA A 270 13.70 -1.72 -19.83
N PRO A 271 12.86 -2.21 -18.90
CA PRO A 271 11.52 -1.67 -18.71
C PRO A 271 11.58 -0.24 -18.15
N ASP A 272 10.46 0.49 -18.17
CA ASP A 272 10.39 1.84 -17.57
C ASP A 272 10.71 1.86 -16.07
N LYS A 273 10.50 0.73 -15.41
CA LYS A 273 10.72 0.57 -13.97
C LYS A 273 11.20 -0.84 -13.62
N LEU A 274 12.31 -0.90 -12.90
CA LEU A 274 12.86 -2.09 -12.27
C LEU A 274 12.26 -2.31 -10.88
N ASP A 275 12.16 -3.57 -10.49
CA ASP A 275 11.85 -3.94 -9.11
C ASP A 275 13.16 -4.16 -8.36
N LEU A 276 13.53 -3.16 -7.54
CA LEU A 276 14.76 -3.18 -6.74
C LEU A 276 14.52 -3.64 -5.29
N ASN A 277 13.38 -4.28 -4.97
CA ASN A 277 13.04 -4.67 -3.59
C ASN A 277 14.01 -5.69 -2.93
N ALA A 278 15.13 -6.01 -3.57
CA ALA A 278 16.15 -6.92 -3.09
C ALA A 278 17.53 -6.26 -2.92
N VAL A 279 17.68 -4.92 -2.83
CA VAL A 279 18.98 -4.31 -2.51
C VAL A 279 19.30 -4.53 -1.02
N ASN A 280 19.97 -5.64 -0.73
CA ASN A 280 20.68 -5.98 0.50
C ASN A 280 22.21 -5.78 0.30
N ASP A 281 23.05 -6.05 1.30
CA ASP A 281 24.52 -5.97 1.18
C ASP A 281 25.12 -7.10 0.30
N GLU A 282 24.32 -7.75 -0.55
CA GLU A 282 24.80 -8.82 -1.43
C GLU A 282 25.49 -8.25 -2.67
N ALA A 283 26.53 -8.94 -3.16
CA ALA A 283 27.30 -8.49 -4.33
C ALA A 283 26.54 -8.66 -5.65
N VAL A 284 25.48 -9.49 -5.68
CA VAL A 284 24.69 -9.85 -6.86
C VAL A 284 23.23 -9.96 -6.48
N HIS A 285 22.35 -9.37 -7.28
CA HIS A 285 20.91 -9.38 -7.06
C HIS A 285 20.19 -9.90 -8.31
N LEU A 286 19.10 -10.64 -8.09
CA LEU A 286 18.20 -11.02 -9.16
C LEU A 286 17.21 -9.89 -9.42
N VAL A 287 17.35 -9.21 -10.56
CA VAL A 287 16.44 -8.15 -10.98
C VAL A 287 15.40 -8.73 -11.95
N PRO A 288 14.09 -8.73 -11.60
CA PRO A 288 13.05 -9.24 -12.50
C PRO A 288 13.08 -8.55 -13.87
N GLY A 289 13.22 -9.34 -14.93
CA GLY A 289 13.29 -8.86 -16.32
C GLY A 289 14.69 -8.64 -16.85
N ILE A 290 15.69 -8.58 -15.97
CA ILE A 290 17.10 -8.37 -16.33
C ILE A 290 17.94 -9.62 -16.02
N GLY A 291 17.65 -10.32 -14.92
CA GLY A 291 18.44 -11.45 -14.43
C GLY A 291 19.46 -11.02 -13.36
N PRO A 292 20.51 -11.83 -13.12
CA PRO A 292 21.56 -11.52 -12.15
C PRO A 292 22.32 -10.25 -12.53
N ALA A 293 22.40 -9.30 -11.62
CA ALA A 293 23.07 -8.03 -11.81
C ALA A 293 23.77 -7.57 -10.54
N SER A 294 24.90 -6.89 -10.67
CA SER A 294 25.45 -6.11 -9.55
C SER A 294 24.74 -4.77 -9.49
N LEU A 295 24.39 -4.31 -8.29
CA LEU A 295 23.84 -2.97 -8.08
C LEU A 295 24.84 -2.10 -7.32
N THR A 296 25.15 -0.93 -7.89
CA THR A 296 25.98 0.08 -7.24
C THR A 296 25.15 1.33 -7.02
N VAL A 297 25.00 1.75 -5.76
CA VAL A 297 24.27 2.97 -5.40
C VAL A 297 25.25 4.15 -5.36
N ASN A 298 25.01 5.14 -6.21
CA ASN A 298 25.75 6.39 -6.29
C ASN A 298 24.78 7.55 -6.03
N ASP A 299 24.76 8.06 -4.80
CA ASP A 299 23.79 9.05 -4.33
C ASP A 299 22.34 8.61 -4.65
N ASP A 300 21.69 9.26 -5.61
CA ASP A 300 20.31 9.02 -6.03
C ASP A 300 20.16 8.02 -7.17
N VAL A 301 21.27 7.58 -7.75
CA VAL A 301 21.30 6.72 -8.94
C VAL A 301 21.77 5.34 -8.55
N VAL A 302 21.03 4.34 -9.00
CA VAL A 302 21.41 2.94 -8.91
C VAL A 302 21.88 2.50 -10.30
N VAL A 303 23.14 2.07 -10.38
CA VAL A 303 23.73 1.46 -11.58
C VAL A 303 23.53 -0.04 -11.46
N VAL A 304 22.77 -0.61 -12.39
CA VAL A 304 22.51 -2.04 -12.50
C VAL A 304 23.33 -2.58 -13.65
N THR A 305 24.29 -3.44 -13.36
CA THR A 305 25.16 -4.06 -14.36
C THR A 305 24.79 -5.54 -14.50
N PRO A 306 24.14 -5.94 -15.61
CA PRO A 306 23.84 -7.35 -15.88
C PRO A 306 25.13 -8.17 -15.95
N LEU A 307 25.14 -9.35 -15.34
CA LEU A 307 26.30 -10.24 -15.35
C LEU A 307 26.23 -11.19 -16.57
N GLU A 308 27.17 -11.06 -17.51
CA GLU A 308 27.22 -11.79 -18.80
C GLU A 308 27.37 -13.34 -18.68
N GLN A 309 27.55 -13.92 -17.48
CA GLN A 309 27.92 -15.35 -17.32
C GLN A 309 26.96 -16.23 -16.49
N ALA A 310 25.79 -15.75 -16.07
CA ALA A 310 24.91 -16.56 -15.20
C ALA A 310 23.88 -17.47 -15.93
N VAL A 311 23.90 -17.53 -17.27
CA VAL A 311 22.87 -18.28 -18.02
C VAL A 311 23.19 -19.78 -18.15
N ASN A 312 24.43 -20.23 -17.87
CA ASN A 312 24.84 -21.60 -18.17
C ASN A 312 24.75 -22.63 -17.03
N ARG A 313 24.17 -22.31 -15.87
CA ARG A 313 23.87 -23.30 -14.82
C ARG A 313 22.91 -22.80 -13.73
N ALA A 314 22.05 -21.85 -14.07
CA ALA A 314 21.02 -21.36 -13.18
C ALA A 314 19.87 -22.39 -13.09
N GLU A 315 19.69 -22.98 -11.90
CA GLU A 315 18.65 -23.98 -11.63
C GLU A 315 17.62 -23.39 -10.67
N TYR A 316 16.35 -23.63 -10.95
CA TYR A 316 15.29 -23.35 -9.98
C TYR A 316 14.96 -24.62 -9.20
N VAL A 317 14.77 -24.53 -7.89
CA VAL A 317 14.32 -25.62 -7.03
C VAL A 317 13.02 -25.21 -6.36
N LEU A 318 11.91 -25.78 -6.81
CA LEU A 318 10.58 -25.53 -6.26
C LEU A 318 10.33 -26.46 -5.07
N ASN A 319 10.06 -25.91 -3.89
CA ASN A 319 9.53 -26.62 -2.74
C ASN A 319 8.00 -26.40 -2.66
N PRO A 320 7.20 -27.41 -3.04
CA PRO A 320 5.75 -27.29 -3.06
C PRO A 320 5.10 -27.35 -1.67
N VAL A 321 5.84 -27.77 -0.63
CA VAL A 321 5.34 -27.82 0.75
C VAL A 321 5.40 -26.45 1.39
N THR A 322 6.52 -25.74 1.22
CA THR A 322 6.72 -24.39 1.77
C THR A 322 6.25 -23.28 0.83
N ASN A 323 5.89 -23.62 -0.42
CA ASN A 323 5.65 -22.67 -1.51
C ASN A 323 6.86 -21.78 -1.80
N GLU A 324 8.06 -22.32 -1.70
CA GLU A 324 9.30 -21.58 -1.97
C GLU A 324 9.86 -21.98 -3.32
N LEU A 325 10.28 -21.01 -4.12
CA LEU A 325 11.06 -21.22 -5.31
C LEU A 325 12.47 -20.74 -5.02
N ARG A 326 13.43 -21.66 -5.01
CA ARG A 326 14.84 -21.34 -4.84
C ARG A 326 15.49 -21.22 -6.20
N PHE A 327 16.42 -20.29 -6.32
CA PHE A 327 17.23 -20.10 -7.51
C PHE A 327 18.67 -20.31 -7.10
N VAL A 328 19.32 -21.30 -7.69
CA VAL A 328 20.70 -21.69 -7.39
C VAL A 328 21.55 -21.39 -8.62
N ASP A 329 22.61 -20.62 -8.44
CA ASP A 329 23.62 -20.38 -9.45
C ASP A 329 25.04 -20.56 -8.87
N ASN A 330 26.07 -20.21 -9.62
CA ASN A 330 27.46 -20.33 -9.17
C ASN A 330 27.85 -19.33 -8.07
N ASN A 331 26.98 -18.37 -7.75
CA ASN A 331 27.23 -17.27 -6.83
C ASN A 331 26.40 -17.37 -5.54
N GLY A 332 25.38 -18.23 -5.48
CA GLY A 332 24.62 -18.49 -4.26
C GLY A 332 23.22 -19.05 -4.50
N GLU A 333 22.40 -18.97 -3.46
CA GLU A 333 21.00 -19.42 -3.46
C GLU A 333 20.08 -18.26 -3.05
N SER A 334 19.08 -17.96 -3.87
CA SER A 334 18.01 -17.00 -3.53
C SER A 334 16.68 -17.74 -3.32
N VAL A 335 15.92 -17.38 -2.29
CA VAL A 335 14.64 -18.02 -1.95
C VAL A 335 13.46 -17.07 -2.14
N PHE A 336 12.46 -17.46 -2.93
CA PHE A 336 11.26 -16.67 -3.22
C PHE A 336 10.00 -17.34 -2.70
N SER A 337 9.24 -16.69 -1.82
CA SER A 337 7.91 -17.17 -1.44
C SER A 337 6.91 -16.97 -2.58
N LEU A 338 6.25 -18.04 -2.98
CA LEU A 338 5.18 -18.07 -3.97
C LEU A 338 3.82 -18.06 -3.28
N SER A 339 2.80 -17.53 -3.96
CA SER A 339 1.43 -17.84 -3.55
C SER A 339 1.18 -19.33 -3.80
N PRO A 340 0.29 -19.98 -3.02
CA PRO A 340 -0.12 -21.37 -3.30
C PRO A 340 -0.60 -21.55 -4.74
N ARG A 341 -1.17 -20.48 -5.32
CA ARG A 341 -1.61 -20.48 -6.72
C ARG A 341 -0.46 -20.51 -7.71
N HIS A 342 0.53 -19.65 -7.53
CA HIS A 342 1.73 -19.62 -8.39
C HIS A 342 2.53 -20.92 -8.27
N CYS A 343 2.62 -21.50 -7.06
CA CYS A 343 3.23 -22.81 -6.87
C CYS A 343 2.48 -23.90 -7.68
N ALA A 344 1.14 -23.94 -7.57
CA ALA A 344 0.34 -24.89 -8.33
C ALA A 344 0.44 -24.70 -9.85
N ILE A 345 0.52 -23.46 -10.34
CA ILE A 345 0.74 -23.17 -11.76
C ILE A 345 2.11 -23.68 -12.22
N LEU A 346 3.17 -23.42 -11.46
CA LEU A 346 4.52 -23.91 -11.82
C LEU A 346 4.57 -25.44 -11.83
N LEU A 347 3.98 -26.11 -10.83
CA LEU A 347 3.85 -27.58 -10.82
C LEU A 347 3.09 -28.08 -12.06
N CYS A 348 1.99 -27.44 -12.43
CA CYS A 348 1.22 -27.78 -13.62
C CYS A 348 2.06 -27.67 -14.90
N LEU A 349 2.81 -26.58 -15.06
CA LEU A 349 3.67 -26.35 -16.22
C LEU A 349 4.89 -27.29 -16.26
N MET A 350 5.44 -27.65 -15.10
CA MET A 350 6.57 -28.60 -14.99
C MET A 350 6.20 -30.02 -15.42
N HIS A 351 4.98 -30.46 -15.12
CA HIS A 351 4.50 -31.79 -15.52
C HIS A 351 3.90 -31.82 -16.94
N ALA A 352 3.76 -30.67 -17.58
CA ALA A 352 3.18 -30.58 -18.90
C ALA A 352 4.14 -31.12 -19.97
N THR A 353 3.68 -32.10 -20.76
CA THR A 353 4.43 -32.65 -21.90
C THR A 353 4.28 -31.83 -23.18
N ARG A 354 3.42 -30.81 -23.15
CA ARG A 354 3.18 -29.84 -24.23
C ARG A 354 2.93 -28.45 -23.65
N PRO A 355 3.11 -27.37 -24.42
CA PRO A 355 2.64 -26.05 -24.03
C PRO A 355 1.14 -26.05 -23.68
N LEU A 356 0.78 -25.37 -22.61
CA LEU A 356 -0.59 -25.29 -22.08
C LEU A 356 -1.26 -23.98 -22.46
N ASP A 357 -2.53 -24.03 -22.81
CA ASP A 357 -3.32 -22.81 -22.95
C ASP A 357 -3.97 -22.39 -21.63
N VAL A 358 -4.73 -21.30 -21.68
CA VAL A 358 -5.43 -20.75 -20.51
C VAL A 358 -6.46 -21.74 -19.94
N HIS A 359 -7.10 -22.55 -20.78
CA HIS A 359 -8.14 -23.50 -20.37
C HIS A 359 -7.52 -24.76 -19.75
N ASP A 360 -6.39 -25.21 -20.27
CA ASP A 360 -5.59 -26.29 -19.69
C ASP A 360 -5.18 -25.96 -18.25
N ILE A 361 -4.62 -24.77 -18.02
CA ILE A 361 -4.19 -24.31 -16.69
C ILE A 361 -5.39 -24.14 -15.76
N ALA A 362 -6.50 -23.57 -16.25
CA ALA A 362 -7.72 -23.41 -15.45
C ALA A 362 -8.20 -24.77 -14.92
N ARG A 363 -8.27 -25.78 -15.80
CA ARG A 363 -8.72 -27.13 -15.47
C ARG A 363 -7.81 -27.80 -14.44
N GLU A 364 -6.49 -27.74 -14.64
CA GLU A 364 -5.54 -28.50 -13.82
C GLU A 364 -5.33 -27.86 -12.44
N VAL A 365 -5.23 -26.53 -12.38
CA VAL A 365 -4.89 -25.79 -11.15
C VAL A 365 -6.11 -25.45 -10.31
N TRP A 366 -7.26 -25.15 -10.91
CA TRP A 366 -8.47 -24.79 -10.16
C TRP A 366 -9.42 -25.96 -9.92
N ARG A 367 -9.33 -27.05 -10.69
CA ARG A 367 -10.12 -28.28 -10.53
C ARG A 367 -11.65 -28.09 -10.42
N SER A 368 -12.15 -26.91 -10.75
CA SER A 368 -13.57 -26.54 -10.80
C SER A 368 -13.88 -25.83 -12.11
N ALA A 369 -15.11 -25.99 -12.60
CA ALA A 369 -15.48 -25.67 -13.98
C ALA A 369 -15.70 -24.16 -14.28
N GLU A 370 -15.44 -23.24 -13.35
CA GLU A 370 -15.89 -21.84 -13.50
C GLU A 370 -14.81 -20.77 -13.22
N VAL A 371 -13.56 -21.04 -13.59
CA VAL A 371 -12.55 -19.96 -13.61
C VAL A 371 -12.51 -19.29 -14.97
N SER A 372 -12.78 -17.98 -14.97
CA SER A 372 -12.68 -17.15 -16.16
C SER A 372 -11.24 -17.19 -16.72
N PRO A 373 -11.08 -17.33 -18.05
CA PRO A 373 -9.79 -17.18 -18.73
C PRO A 373 -9.07 -15.87 -18.40
N VAL A 374 -9.81 -14.82 -18.02
CA VAL A 374 -9.25 -13.54 -17.57
C VAL A 374 -8.46 -13.70 -16.28
N THR A 375 -8.97 -14.47 -15.31
CA THR A 375 -8.30 -14.71 -14.02
C THR A 375 -6.99 -15.47 -14.22
N VAL A 376 -6.99 -16.52 -15.04
CA VAL A 376 -5.77 -17.27 -15.35
C VAL A 376 -4.75 -16.40 -16.06
N ARG A 377 -5.15 -15.59 -17.05
CA ARG A 377 -4.24 -14.64 -17.70
C ARG A 377 -3.66 -13.62 -16.72
N ALA A 378 -4.44 -13.18 -15.73
CA ALA A 378 -3.96 -12.28 -14.69
C ALA A 378 -2.91 -12.94 -13.78
N GLU A 379 -3.13 -14.18 -13.33
CA GLU A 379 -2.13 -14.93 -12.55
C GLU A 379 -0.86 -15.22 -13.37
N MET A 380 -1.02 -15.63 -14.64
CA MET A 380 0.12 -15.85 -15.53
C MET A 380 0.91 -14.57 -15.79
N SER A 381 0.23 -13.44 -15.95
CA SER A 381 0.86 -12.13 -16.08
C SER A 381 1.67 -11.76 -14.84
N ARG A 382 1.12 -11.98 -13.63
CA ARG A 382 1.85 -11.73 -12.37
C ARG A 382 3.05 -12.66 -12.20
N LEU A 383 2.89 -13.95 -12.51
CA LEU A 383 3.96 -14.93 -12.42
C LEU A 383 5.11 -14.58 -13.37
N ARG A 384 4.79 -14.25 -14.64
CA ARG A 384 5.77 -13.82 -15.64
C ARG A 384 6.42 -12.48 -15.31
N LYS A 385 5.67 -11.54 -14.75
CA LYS A 385 6.24 -10.26 -14.30
C LYS A 385 7.29 -10.48 -13.21
N ARG A 386 7.08 -11.47 -12.33
CA ARG A 386 8.02 -11.80 -11.26
C ARG A 386 9.18 -12.68 -11.75
N PHE A 387 8.92 -13.60 -12.68
CA PHE A 387 9.91 -14.56 -13.20
C PHE A 387 9.85 -14.67 -14.74
N PRO A 388 10.34 -13.66 -15.48
CA PRO A 388 10.13 -13.57 -16.92
C PRO A 388 10.89 -14.63 -17.72
N HIS A 389 11.99 -15.16 -17.18
CA HIS A 389 12.76 -16.24 -17.80
C HIS A 389 12.29 -17.65 -17.36
N LEU A 390 11.33 -17.73 -16.44
CA LEU A 390 10.84 -19.00 -15.93
C LEU A 390 9.70 -19.54 -16.78
N VAL A 391 8.81 -18.67 -17.29
CA VAL A 391 7.57 -19.06 -17.96
C VAL A 391 7.35 -18.26 -19.26
N SER A 392 7.00 -18.96 -20.34
CA SER A 392 6.79 -18.35 -21.66
C SER A 392 5.51 -17.51 -21.75
N GLU A 393 5.37 -16.77 -22.85
CA GLU A 393 4.06 -16.28 -23.29
C GLU A 393 3.14 -17.44 -23.71
N ALA A 394 1.84 -17.19 -23.83
CA ALA A 394 0.88 -18.21 -24.27
C ALA A 394 1.25 -18.72 -25.69
N PRO A 395 1.25 -20.04 -25.95
CA PRO A 395 0.93 -21.12 -25.02
C PRO A 395 2.07 -21.37 -24.03
N TYR A 396 1.70 -21.51 -22.76
CA TYR A 396 2.59 -21.42 -21.62
C TYR A 396 3.42 -22.70 -21.42
N ARG A 397 4.71 -22.53 -21.16
CA ARG A 397 5.65 -23.57 -20.77
C ARG A 397 6.72 -23.01 -19.84
N VAL A 398 7.39 -23.90 -19.10
CA VAL A 398 8.60 -23.53 -18.37
C VAL A 398 9.75 -23.34 -19.37
N LEU A 399 10.53 -22.27 -19.20
CA LEU A 399 11.65 -21.90 -20.06
C LEU A 399 13.03 -22.20 -19.45
N SER A 400 13.11 -22.37 -18.13
CA SER A 400 14.32 -22.66 -17.37
C SER A 400 14.27 -24.06 -16.76
N THR A 401 15.41 -24.62 -16.35
CA THR A 401 15.43 -25.88 -15.60
C THR A 401 14.84 -25.66 -14.21
N VAL A 402 13.80 -26.42 -13.87
CA VAL A 402 13.16 -26.39 -12.55
C VAL A 402 13.13 -27.80 -11.98
N HIS A 403 13.70 -28.00 -10.80
CA HIS A 403 13.67 -29.22 -10.03
C HIS A 403 12.65 -29.12 -8.90
N ILE A 404 12.12 -30.26 -8.47
CA ILE A 404 11.35 -30.35 -7.22
C ILE A 404 12.35 -30.64 -6.10
N GLY A 405 12.37 -29.79 -5.09
CA GLY A 405 13.28 -29.87 -3.93
C GLY A 405 12.73 -30.59 -2.73
#